data_AF-A0A803QUC9-F1
#
_entry.id   AF-A0A803QUC9-F1
#
_cell.length_a   1.000
_cell.length_b   1.000
_cell.length_c   1.000
_cell.angle_alpha   90.00
_cell.angle_beta   90.00
_cell.angle_gamma   90.00
#
_symmetry.space_group_name_H-M   'P 1'
#
loop_
_entity.id
_entity.type
_entity.pdbx_description
1 polymer ?
#
loop_
_entity_poly.entity_id
_entity_poly.type
_entity_poly.pdbx_seq_one_letter_code
_entity_poly.pdbx_strand_id
1 'polypeptide(L)'
;MCLKIIFQSEMWLGMVFSWVFSLLLMEVMTHLFYYNALLISGAWRHLSPLDVFIVGYGVLNFMWLKFFLIWRYFRFWSLICGIEAPENMPRCINNCHNLESFWKNWHASFNKWLVRYIYIPLGGSQRKLLIVWVIFTFVAIWHDLEWKLLSWAWLTCLFFIPELLFKSAANAFQATNAFRVFVLRELRAVAGAVTITCLMVANLVGFVIGASGINWLTSRFLEKDGLPVLAGMFVSFYVGTKLMFHVQDFKQSRH
;
A
#
# COMPACT_ATOMS: atom_id res chain seq x y z
N MET A 1 11.52 -36.17 10.73
CA MET A 1 10.30 -35.81 11.51
C MET A 1 10.58 -34.75 12.56
N CYS A 2 11.60 -34.93 13.43
CA CYS A 2 11.99 -33.96 14.46
C CYS A 2 12.33 -32.54 13.91
N LEU A 3 13.11 -32.44 12.82
CA LEU A 3 13.44 -31.16 12.17
C LEU A 3 12.23 -30.40 11.61
N LYS A 4 11.20 -31.09 11.08
CA LYS A 4 9.97 -30.45 10.62
C LYS A 4 9.15 -29.90 11.79
N ILE A 5 9.08 -30.64 12.89
CA ILE A 5 8.35 -30.22 14.10
C ILE A 5 9.04 -29.01 14.74
N ILE A 6 10.38 -29.00 14.80
CA ILE A 6 11.16 -27.87 15.34
C ILE A 6 10.99 -26.63 14.47
N PHE A 7 11.19 -26.72 13.14
CA PHE A 7 10.99 -25.58 12.23
C PHE A 7 9.57 -25.03 12.28
N GLN A 8 8.58 -25.92 12.39
CA GLN A 8 7.19 -25.53 12.50
C GLN A 8 6.96 -24.81 13.84
N SER A 9 7.47 -25.34 14.96
CA SER A 9 7.36 -24.71 16.29
C SER A 9 8.00 -23.32 16.37
N GLU A 10 9.16 -23.11 15.75
CA GLU A 10 9.82 -21.78 15.70
C GLU A 10 9.03 -20.79 14.84
N MET A 11 8.50 -21.25 13.70
CA MET A 11 7.64 -20.45 12.84
C MET A 11 6.35 -20.03 13.56
N TRP A 12 5.74 -20.93 14.33
CA TRP A 12 4.57 -20.65 15.15
C TRP A 12 4.85 -19.60 16.22
N LEU A 13 5.95 -19.77 16.95
CA LEU A 13 6.35 -18.86 18.02
C LEU A 13 6.61 -17.45 17.48
N GLY A 14 7.31 -17.34 16.35
CA GLY A 14 7.54 -16.07 15.66
C GLY A 14 6.25 -15.42 15.16
N MET A 15 5.29 -16.21 14.68
CA MET A 15 3.98 -15.72 14.23
C MET A 15 3.17 -15.17 15.40
N VAL A 16 3.09 -15.90 16.51
CA VAL A 16 2.36 -15.49 17.72
C VAL A 16 3.00 -14.24 18.33
N PHE A 17 4.33 -14.21 18.47
CA PHE A 17 5.05 -13.04 18.97
C PHE A 17 4.78 -11.80 18.10
N SER A 18 4.92 -11.93 16.79
CA SER A 18 4.62 -10.83 15.85
C SER A 18 3.18 -10.37 15.97
N TRP A 19 2.23 -11.29 16.16
CA TRP A 19 0.82 -10.96 16.28
C TRP A 19 0.51 -10.23 17.59
N VAL A 20 1.04 -10.71 18.73
CA VAL A 20 0.87 -10.06 20.04
C VAL A 20 1.52 -8.68 20.04
N PHE A 21 2.74 -8.54 19.51
CA PHE A 21 3.39 -7.24 19.38
C PHE A 21 2.57 -6.28 18.53
N SER A 22 2.08 -6.73 17.37
CA SER A 22 1.20 -5.93 16.51
C SER A 22 -0.12 -5.55 17.19
N LEU A 23 -0.68 -6.42 18.05
CA LEU A 23 -1.90 -6.13 18.79
C LEU A 23 -1.65 -5.04 19.83
N LEU A 24 -0.58 -5.16 20.61
CA LEU A 24 -0.19 -4.15 21.59
C LEU A 24 0.09 -2.80 20.93
N LEU A 25 0.78 -2.82 19.78
CA LEU A 25 1.01 -1.61 19.00
C LEU A 25 -0.32 -0.99 18.54
N MET A 26 -1.27 -1.79 18.05
CA MET A 26 -2.57 -1.30 17.62
C MET A 26 -3.35 -0.68 18.80
N GLU A 27 -3.31 -1.32 19.97
CA GLU A 27 -3.95 -0.82 21.19
C GLU A 27 -3.33 0.51 21.64
N VAL A 28 -2.00 0.62 21.65
CA VAL A 28 -1.34 1.90 21.93
C VAL A 28 -1.75 2.97 20.91
N MET A 29 -1.87 2.61 19.62
CA MET A 29 -2.31 3.55 18.60
C MET A 29 -3.75 4.02 18.80
N THR A 30 -4.68 3.19 19.27
CA THR A 30 -6.08 3.62 19.51
C THR A 30 -6.21 4.55 20.71
N HIS A 31 -5.33 4.44 21.71
CA HIS A 31 -5.29 5.35 22.87
C HIS A 31 -4.58 6.68 22.57
N LEU A 32 -3.61 6.67 21.66
CA LEU A 32 -2.82 7.87 21.33
C LEU A 32 -3.40 8.66 20.14
N PHE A 33 -4.04 7.98 19.19
CA PHE A 33 -4.48 8.59 17.93
C PHE A 33 -5.96 8.33 17.66
N TYR A 34 -6.78 9.36 17.87
CA TYR A 34 -8.23 9.32 17.67
C TYR A 34 -8.63 9.51 16.19
N TYR A 35 -8.08 8.68 15.30
CA TYR A 35 -8.29 8.77 13.85
C TYR A 35 -9.77 8.82 13.44
N ASN A 36 -10.60 7.94 14.03
CA ASN A 36 -12.04 7.87 13.73
C ASN A 36 -12.80 9.11 14.26
N ALA A 37 -12.38 9.68 15.39
CA ALA A 37 -13.00 10.88 15.92
C ALA A 37 -12.68 12.10 15.03
N LEU A 38 -11.43 12.22 14.55
CA LEU A 38 -11.03 13.26 13.59
C LEU A 38 -11.82 13.16 12.28
N LEU A 39 -12.08 11.94 11.82
CA LEU A 39 -12.91 11.67 10.64
C LEU A 39 -14.35 12.19 10.84
N ILE A 40 -15.02 11.72 11.89
CA ILE A 40 -16.45 11.97 12.12
C ILE A 40 -16.71 13.45 12.43
N SER A 41 -15.83 14.07 13.22
CA SER A 41 -15.97 15.48 13.61
C SER A 41 -15.70 16.47 12.47
N GLY A 42 -15.04 16.05 11.38
CA GLY A 42 -14.59 16.96 10.34
C GLY A 42 -13.47 17.91 10.77
N ALA A 43 -12.88 17.69 11.96
CA ALA A 43 -11.83 18.55 12.52
C ALA A 43 -10.56 18.62 11.66
N TRP A 44 -10.38 17.68 10.73
CA TRP A 44 -9.29 17.68 9.75
C TRP A 44 -9.22 18.97 8.91
N ARG A 45 -10.33 19.72 8.78
CA ARG A 45 -10.36 21.00 8.05
C ARG A 45 -9.56 22.11 8.73
N HIS A 46 -9.32 22.00 10.03
CA HIS A 46 -8.60 22.99 10.83
C HIS A 46 -7.12 22.64 11.03
N LEU A 47 -6.70 21.47 10.54
CA LEU A 47 -5.34 20.98 10.69
C LEU A 47 -4.37 21.69 9.73
N SER A 48 -3.10 21.78 10.15
CA SER A 48 -2.03 22.20 9.25
C SER A 48 -1.80 21.14 8.16
N PRO A 49 -1.19 21.49 7.01
CA PRO A 49 -0.86 20.51 5.99
C PRO A 49 0.02 19.35 6.52
N LEU A 50 0.91 19.64 7.46
CA LEU A 50 1.75 18.62 8.11
C LEU A 50 0.92 17.68 8.98
N ASP A 51 -0.02 18.21 9.77
CA ASP A 51 -0.88 17.38 10.62
C ASP A 51 -1.80 16.49 9.77
N VAL A 52 -2.37 17.04 8.69
CA VAL A 52 -3.17 16.27 7.72
C VAL A 52 -2.35 15.11 7.14
N PHE A 53 -1.08 15.37 6.81
CA PHE A 53 -0.18 14.33 6.33
C PHE A 53 0.10 13.25 7.38
N ILE A 54 0.47 13.64 8.60
CA ILE A 54 0.78 12.71 9.70
C ILE A 54 -0.45 11.85 10.03
N VAL A 55 -1.63 12.47 10.12
CA VAL A 55 -2.90 11.76 10.35
C VAL A 55 -3.19 10.82 9.19
N GLY A 56 -3.06 11.26 7.94
CA GLY A 56 -3.29 10.42 6.76
C GLY A 56 -2.37 9.20 6.73
N TYR A 57 -1.08 9.39 6.99
CA TYR A 57 -0.10 8.32 7.10
C TYR A 57 -0.41 7.37 8.26
N GLY A 58 -0.78 7.91 9.42
CA GLY A 58 -1.18 7.15 10.60
C GLY A 58 -2.39 6.26 10.35
N VAL A 59 -3.44 6.80 9.71
CA VAL A 59 -4.65 6.07 9.31
C VAL A 59 -4.31 4.88 8.41
N LEU A 60 -3.44 5.07 7.42
CA LEU A 60 -3.01 4.01 6.50
C LEU A 60 -2.28 2.88 7.23
N ASN A 61 -1.37 3.22 8.13
CA ASN A 61 -0.63 2.23 8.94
C ASN A 61 -1.56 1.51 9.92
N PHE A 62 -2.47 2.25 10.57
CA PHE A 62 -3.48 1.70 11.44
C PHE A 62 -4.40 0.72 10.70
N MET A 63 -4.85 1.09 9.50
CA MET A 63 -5.66 0.22 8.63
C MET A 63 -4.91 -1.05 8.25
N TRP A 64 -3.63 -0.92 7.83
CA TRP A 64 -2.79 -2.09 7.53
C TRP A 64 -2.65 -3.01 8.75
N LEU A 65 -2.37 -2.47 9.93
CA LEU A 65 -2.18 -3.21 11.16
C LEU A 65 -3.45 -3.96 11.60
N LYS A 66 -4.61 -3.28 11.50
CA LYS A 66 -5.92 -3.87 11.76
C LYS A 66 -6.15 -5.10 10.88
N PHE A 67 -5.96 -4.97 9.57
CA PHE A 67 -6.15 -6.10 8.66
C PHE A 67 -5.10 -7.20 8.85
N PHE A 68 -3.84 -6.83 9.10
CA PHE A 68 -2.77 -7.78 9.41
C PHE A 68 -3.14 -8.68 10.59
N LEU A 69 -3.68 -8.10 11.68
CA LEU A 69 -4.12 -8.84 12.85
C LEU A 69 -5.29 -9.78 12.55
N ILE A 70 -6.33 -9.27 11.87
CA ILE A 70 -7.52 -10.06 11.51
C ILE A 70 -7.12 -11.26 10.65
N TRP A 71 -6.33 -11.04 9.60
CA TRP A 71 -5.99 -12.13 8.68
C TRP A 71 -5.04 -13.16 9.29
N ARG A 72 -4.06 -12.73 10.07
CA ARG A 72 -3.17 -13.66 10.77
C ARG A 72 -3.88 -14.46 11.85
N TYR A 73 -4.90 -13.89 12.49
CA TYR A 73 -5.74 -14.63 13.44
C TYR A 73 -6.42 -15.82 12.75
N PHE A 74 -7.09 -15.61 11.61
CA PHE A 74 -7.72 -16.72 10.88
C PHE A 74 -6.69 -17.71 10.31
N ARG A 75 -5.54 -17.21 9.83
CA ARG A 75 -4.46 -18.06 9.35
C ARG A 75 -3.90 -18.96 10.45
N PHE A 76 -3.74 -18.45 11.67
CA PHE A 76 -3.30 -19.22 12.82
C PHE A 76 -4.21 -20.43 13.08
N TRP A 77 -5.53 -20.21 13.11
CA TRP A 77 -6.51 -21.30 13.27
C TRP A 77 -6.50 -22.29 12.10
N SER A 78 -6.39 -21.79 10.87
CA SER A 78 -6.25 -22.65 9.69
C SER A 78 -5.05 -23.59 9.81
N LEU A 79 -3.90 -23.06 10.24
CA LEU A 79 -2.68 -23.83 10.40
C LEU A 79 -2.79 -24.84 11.56
N ILE A 80 -3.57 -24.56 12.63
CA ILE A 80 -3.83 -25.53 13.72
C ILE A 80 -4.59 -26.72 13.17
N CYS A 81 -5.53 -26.47 12.26
CA CYS A 81 -6.26 -27.52 11.54
C CYS A 81 -5.41 -28.23 10.47
N GLY A 82 -4.11 -27.91 10.34
CA GLY A 82 -3.22 -28.47 9.31
C GLY A 82 -3.47 -27.93 7.89
N ILE A 83 -4.22 -26.84 7.76
CA ILE A 83 -4.53 -26.21 6.47
C ILE A 83 -3.65 -24.97 6.29
N GLU A 84 -2.79 -25.00 5.27
CA GLU A 84 -1.93 -23.86 4.93
C GLU A 84 -2.67 -22.77 4.14
N ALA A 85 -3.36 -21.88 4.86
CA ALA A 85 -3.96 -20.70 4.24
C ALA A 85 -2.88 -19.69 3.78
N PRO A 86 -3.09 -19.00 2.64
CA PRO A 86 -2.18 -17.96 2.16
C PRO A 86 -2.03 -16.79 3.16
N GLU A 87 -0.82 -16.24 3.28
CA GLU A 87 -0.61 -14.98 3.99
C GLU A 87 -1.26 -13.82 3.23
N ASN A 88 -2.04 -13.01 3.91
CA ASN A 88 -2.77 -11.90 3.29
C ASN A 88 -2.05 -10.56 3.38
N MET A 89 -1.22 -10.36 4.40
CA MET A 89 -0.40 -9.16 4.55
C MET A 89 1.10 -9.54 4.62
N PRO A 90 1.66 -10.16 3.56
CA PRO A 90 3.04 -10.66 3.56
C PRO A 90 4.09 -9.56 3.62
N ARG A 91 3.72 -8.31 3.30
CA ARG A 91 4.64 -7.17 3.33
C ARG A 91 3.97 -5.96 3.98
N CYS A 92 4.74 -5.23 4.78
CA CYS A 92 4.32 -3.94 5.33
C CYS A 92 4.08 -2.93 4.19
N ILE A 93 3.03 -2.11 4.34
CA ILE A 93 2.70 -1.02 3.40
C ILE A 93 3.89 -0.09 3.14
N ASN A 94 4.70 0.17 4.17
CA ASN A 94 5.90 1.01 4.09
C ASN A 94 7.09 0.34 3.39
N ASN A 95 6.93 -0.89 2.91
CA ASN A 95 7.95 -1.61 2.13
C ASN A 95 7.44 -1.89 0.70
N CYS A 96 6.46 -1.13 0.24
CA CYS A 96 5.92 -1.20 -1.11
C CYS A 96 6.21 0.11 -1.84
N HIS A 97 7.20 0.11 -2.73
CA HIS A 97 7.60 1.28 -3.51
C HIS A 97 6.86 1.43 -4.84
N ASN A 98 5.96 0.51 -5.18
CA ASN A 98 5.17 0.56 -6.41
C ASN A 98 3.76 -0.03 -6.17
N LEU A 99 2.76 0.42 -6.92
CA LEU A 99 1.35 0.04 -6.76
C LEU A 99 1.15 -1.45 -7.04
N GLU A 100 1.86 -1.99 -8.04
CA GLU A 100 1.75 -3.43 -8.33
C GLU A 100 2.17 -4.30 -7.14
N SER A 101 3.28 -3.95 -6.50
CA SER A 101 3.77 -4.61 -5.28
C SER A 101 2.81 -4.37 -4.13
N PHE A 102 2.30 -3.15 -3.97
CA PHE A 102 1.31 -2.85 -2.94
C PHE A 102 0.09 -3.77 -3.06
N TRP A 103 -0.57 -3.81 -4.22
CA TRP A 103 -1.79 -4.61 -4.43
C TRP A 103 -1.55 -6.12 -4.40
N LYS A 104 -0.36 -6.59 -4.77
CA LYS A 104 0.01 -8.01 -4.64
C LYS A 104 0.21 -8.44 -3.18
N ASN A 105 0.61 -7.52 -2.32
CA ASN A 105 0.90 -7.78 -0.90
C ASN A 105 -0.21 -7.29 0.04
N TRP A 106 -1.18 -6.53 -0.46
CA TRP A 106 -2.38 -6.14 0.27
C TRP A 106 -3.49 -7.14 -0.02
N HIS A 107 -3.95 -7.85 1.01
CA HIS A 107 -4.98 -8.89 0.87
C HIS A 107 -4.63 -9.91 -0.23
N ALA A 108 -3.43 -10.49 -0.12
CA ALA A 108 -2.80 -11.24 -1.21
C ALA A 108 -3.60 -12.46 -1.70
N SER A 109 -4.40 -13.12 -0.85
CA SER A 109 -5.28 -14.21 -1.30
C SER A 109 -6.39 -13.70 -2.23
N PHE A 110 -6.99 -12.54 -1.90
CA PHE A 110 -7.98 -11.89 -2.73
C PHE A 110 -7.38 -11.36 -4.03
N ASN A 111 -6.15 -10.80 -3.99
CA ASN A 111 -5.44 -10.44 -5.21
C ASN A 111 -5.24 -11.65 -6.14
N LYS A 112 -4.83 -12.81 -5.61
CA LYS A 112 -4.71 -14.05 -6.39
C LYS A 112 -6.06 -14.49 -6.98
N TRP A 113 -7.14 -14.35 -6.21
CA TRP A 113 -8.49 -14.64 -6.69
C TRP A 113 -8.88 -13.72 -7.85
N LEU A 114 -8.71 -12.40 -7.71
CA LEU A 114 -8.96 -11.42 -8.78
C LEU A 114 -8.15 -11.74 -10.03
N VAL A 115 -6.87 -12.10 -9.86
CA VAL A 115 -6.02 -12.48 -11.00
C VAL A 115 -6.56 -13.72 -11.71
N ARG A 116 -6.91 -14.76 -10.95
CA ARG A 116 -7.35 -16.04 -11.51
C ARG A 116 -8.71 -15.98 -12.17
N TYR A 117 -9.66 -15.26 -11.57
CA TYR A 117 -11.07 -15.32 -11.95
C TYR A 117 -11.57 -14.10 -12.72
N ILE A 118 -10.85 -12.98 -12.71
CA ILE A 118 -11.22 -11.77 -13.46
C ILE A 118 -10.13 -11.39 -14.45
N TYR A 119 -8.89 -11.21 -14.00
CA TYR A 119 -7.81 -10.70 -14.84
C TYR A 119 -7.48 -11.64 -16.01
N ILE A 120 -7.21 -12.92 -15.73
CA ILE A 120 -6.84 -13.91 -16.75
C ILE A 120 -7.98 -14.12 -17.76
N PRO A 121 -9.23 -14.39 -17.33
CA PRO A 121 -10.35 -14.60 -18.27
C PRO A 121 -10.66 -13.40 -19.18
N LEU A 122 -10.38 -12.16 -18.76
CA LEU A 122 -10.65 -10.95 -19.54
C LEU A 122 -9.52 -10.57 -20.53
N GLY A 123 -8.50 -11.41 -20.70
CA GLY A 123 -7.41 -11.21 -21.66
C GLY A 123 -6.07 -10.81 -21.04
N GLY A 124 -5.96 -10.80 -19.72
CA GLY A 124 -4.70 -10.65 -18.99
C GLY A 124 -3.84 -9.47 -19.45
N SER A 125 -2.57 -9.74 -19.80
CA SER A 125 -1.60 -8.72 -20.19
C SER A 125 -1.97 -7.96 -21.47
N GLN A 126 -2.78 -8.55 -22.37
CA GLN A 126 -3.13 -7.93 -23.65
C GLN A 126 -4.08 -6.74 -23.48
N ARG A 127 -4.95 -6.77 -22.47
CA ARG A 127 -5.95 -5.73 -22.19
C ARG A 127 -5.77 -5.08 -20.81
N LYS A 128 -4.54 -5.09 -20.30
CA LYS A 128 -4.21 -4.71 -18.91
C LYS A 128 -4.80 -3.37 -18.48
N LEU A 129 -4.75 -2.35 -19.34
CA LEU A 129 -5.28 -1.02 -19.03
C LEU A 129 -6.79 -1.01 -18.77
N LEU A 130 -7.56 -1.70 -19.61
CA LEU A 130 -9.02 -1.81 -19.47
C LEU A 130 -9.39 -2.69 -18.27
N ILE A 131 -8.68 -3.81 -18.09
CA ILE A 131 -8.97 -4.76 -17.01
C ILE A 131 -8.73 -4.14 -15.63
N VAL A 132 -7.74 -3.23 -15.48
CA VAL A 132 -7.53 -2.49 -14.22
C VAL A 132 -8.81 -1.74 -13.82
N TRP A 133 -9.47 -1.04 -14.74
CA TRP A 133 -10.74 -0.37 -14.43
C TRP A 133 -11.83 -1.35 -13.98
N VAL A 134 -11.96 -2.49 -14.66
CA VAL A 134 -12.94 -3.53 -14.31
C VAL A 134 -12.67 -4.10 -12.93
N ILE A 135 -11.42 -4.43 -12.62
CA ILE A 135 -11.03 -5.00 -11.32
C ILE A 135 -11.30 -4.01 -10.20
N PHE A 136 -10.84 -2.76 -10.31
CA PHE A 136 -11.04 -1.77 -9.23
C PHE A 136 -12.51 -1.40 -9.05
N THR A 137 -13.30 -1.37 -10.13
CA THR A 137 -14.76 -1.18 -10.03
C THR A 137 -15.42 -2.35 -9.32
N PHE A 138 -15.04 -3.59 -9.66
CA PHE A 138 -15.51 -4.78 -8.94
C PHE A 138 -15.11 -4.74 -7.46
N VAL A 139 -13.87 -4.36 -7.14
CA VAL A 139 -13.41 -4.24 -5.75
C VAL A 139 -14.23 -3.21 -4.97
N ALA A 140 -14.54 -2.05 -5.56
CA ALA A 140 -15.41 -1.06 -4.93
C ALA A 140 -16.79 -1.65 -4.62
N ILE A 141 -17.45 -2.23 -5.62
CA ILE A 141 -18.79 -2.83 -5.48
C ILE A 141 -18.79 -4.00 -4.50
N TRP A 142 -17.74 -4.82 -4.49
CA TRP A 142 -17.57 -5.94 -3.57
C TRP A 142 -17.46 -5.49 -2.10
N HIS A 143 -16.90 -4.30 -1.87
CA HIS A 143 -16.83 -3.72 -0.53
C HIS A 143 -18.17 -3.10 -0.10
N ASP A 144 -18.67 -2.13 -0.86
CA ASP A 144 -19.97 -1.50 -0.66
C ASP A 144 -20.34 -0.62 -1.88
N LEU A 145 -21.63 -0.38 -2.12
CA LEU A 145 -22.10 0.51 -3.18
C LEU A 145 -22.14 1.98 -2.73
N GLU A 146 -21.03 2.45 -2.17
CA GLU A 146 -20.85 3.86 -1.81
C GLU A 146 -20.07 4.63 -2.89
N TRP A 147 -20.55 5.82 -3.24
CA TRP A 147 -19.86 6.72 -4.17
C TRP A 147 -18.43 7.06 -3.76
N LYS A 148 -18.15 7.05 -2.44
CA LYS A 148 -16.82 7.28 -1.88
C LYS A 148 -15.83 6.18 -2.29
N LEU A 149 -16.24 4.91 -2.22
CA LEU A 149 -15.42 3.76 -2.60
C LEU A 149 -15.20 3.70 -4.11
N LEU A 150 -16.23 4.01 -4.90
CA LEU A 150 -16.12 4.05 -6.36
C LEU A 150 -15.17 5.16 -6.82
N SER A 151 -15.26 6.36 -6.20
CA SER A 151 -14.35 7.48 -6.46
C SER A 151 -12.91 7.13 -6.10
N TRP A 152 -12.70 6.46 -4.96
CA TRP A 152 -11.39 5.96 -4.54
C TRP A 152 -10.80 4.94 -5.53
N ALA A 153 -11.62 4.01 -6.01
CA ALA A 153 -11.21 2.98 -6.96
C ALA A 153 -10.76 3.61 -8.29
N TRP A 154 -11.53 4.55 -8.82
CA TRP A 154 -11.18 5.23 -10.08
C TRP A 154 -9.97 6.16 -9.93
N LEU A 155 -9.85 6.86 -8.80
CA LEU A 155 -8.65 7.65 -8.50
C LEU A 155 -7.41 6.76 -8.42
N THR A 156 -7.54 5.57 -7.84
CA THR A 156 -6.47 4.57 -7.82
C THR A 156 -6.11 4.08 -9.22
N CYS A 157 -7.08 3.84 -10.11
CA CYS A 157 -6.82 3.50 -11.51
C CYS A 157 -6.02 4.59 -12.23
N LEU A 158 -6.38 5.87 -12.02
CA LEU A 158 -5.70 7.02 -12.61
C LEU A 158 -4.22 7.09 -12.19
N PHE A 159 -3.89 6.66 -10.97
CA PHE A 159 -2.50 6.57 -10.51
C PHE A 159 -1.79 5.31 -10.97
N PHE A 160 -2.50 4.19 -11.08
CA PHE A 160 -1.90 2.91 -11.45
C PHE A 160 -1.53 2.81 -12.93
N ILE A 161 -2.35 3.35 -13.83
CA ILE A 161 -2.11 3.27 -15.27
C ILE A 161 -0.79 3.94 -15.69
N PRO A 162 -0.46 5.18 -15.26
CA PRO A 162 0.84 5.79 -15.55
C PRO A 162 2.02 4.95 -15.05
N GLU A 163 1.92 4.37 -13.85
CA GLU A 163 2.97 3.48 -13.33
C GLU A 163 3.17 2.26 -14.23
N LEU A 164 2.09 1.65 -14.71
CA LEU A 164 2.16 0.50 -15.62
C LEU A 164 2.82 0.86 -16.95
N LEU A 165 2.49 2.01 -17.52
CA LEU A 165 3.08 2.51 -18.76
C LEU A 165 4.57 2.83 -18.57
N PHE A 166 4.91 3.54 -17.49
CA PHE A 166 6.29 3.89 -17.17
C PHE A 166 7.15 2.66 -16.95
N LYS A 167 6.64 1.67 -16.20
CA LYS A 167 7.34 0.40 -15.97
C LYS A 167 7.54 -0.39 -17.27
N SER A 168 6.55 -0.40 -18.16
CA SER A 168 6.67 -1.05 -19.46
C SER A 168 7.75 -0.38 -20.32
N ALA A 169 7.74 0.95 -20.40
CA ALA A 169 8.75 1.72 -21.14
C ALA A 169 10.15 1.56 -20.54
N ALA A 170 10.27 1.63 -19.21
CA ALA A 170 11.53 1.46 -18.49
C ALA A 170 12.13 0.06 -18.65
N ASN A 171 11.29 -0.97 -18.77
CA ASN A 171 11.76 -2.35 -19.00
C ASN A 171 12.13 -2.62 -20.46
N ALA A 172 11.51 -1.93 -21.41
CA ALA A 172 11.91 -1.96 -22.82
C ALA A 172 13.30 -1.32 -23.02
N PHE A 173 13.66 -0.37 -22.16
CA PHE A 173 14.98 0.25 -22.16
C PHE A 173 16.02 -0.63 -21.44
N GLN A 174 16.79 -1.41 -22.21
CA GLN A 174 17.96 -2.11 -21.66
C GLN A 174 19.09 -1.10 -21.41
N ALA A 175 19.39 -0.83 -20.13
CA ALA A 175 20.51 0.02 -19.76
C ALA A 175 21.82 -0.78 -19.87
N THR A 176 22.64 -0.44 -20.87
CA THR A 176 23.93 -1.11 -21.13
C THR A 176 25.11 -0.48 -20.38
N ASN A 177 25.01 0.79 -19.99
CA ASN A 177 26.10 1.54 -19.35
C ASN A 177 25.75 1.91 -17.89
N ALA A 178 26.78 1.95 -17.02
CA ALA A 178 26.64 2.25 -15.59
C ALA A 178 25.88 3.56 -15.29
N PHE A 179 26.13 4.62 -16.08
CA PHE A 179 25.41 5.88 -15.94
C PHE A 179 23.90 5.75 -16.20
N ARG A 180 23.50 4.99 -17.24
CA ARG A 180 22.08 4.75 -17.55
C ARG A 180 21.41 3.90 -16.47
N VAL A 181 22.12 2.93 -15.90
CA VAL A 181 21.63 2.13 -14.76
C VAL A 181 21.38 3.03 -13.55
N PHE A 182 22.32 3.93 -13.25
CA PHE A 182 22.16 4.91 -12.18
C PHE A 182 20.95 5.83 -12.41
N VAL A 183 20.85 6.46 -13.58
CA VAL A 183 19.72 7.35 -13.93
C VAL A 183 18.39 6.60 -13.84
N LEU A 184 18.31 5.37 -14.37
CA LEU A 184 17.09 4.56 -14.30
C LEU A 184 16.72 4.22 -12.85
N ARG A 185 17.69 3.95 -11.99
CA ARG A 185 17.47 3.71 -10.55
C ARG A 185 16.94 4.95 -9.85
N GLU A 186 17.48 6.12 -10.16
CA GLU A 186 16.99 7.39 -9.61
C GLU A 186 15.56 7.71 -10.09
N LEU A 187 15.29 7.53 -11.38
CA LEU A 187 13.94 7.69 -11.94
C LEU A 187 12.95 6.70 -11.30
N ARG A 188 13.35 5.45 -11.04
CA ARG A 188 12.52 4.48 -10.31
C ARG A 188 12.29 4.90 -8.86
N ALA A 189 13.25 5.54 -8.20
CA ALA A 189 13.10 6.03 -6.84
C ALA A 189 12.13 7.22 -6.76
N VAL A 190 12.25 8.16 -7.71
CA VAL A 190 11.32 9.27 -7.91
C VAL A 190 9.92 8.75 -8.20
N ALA A 191 9.79 7.80 -9.13
CA ALA A 191 8.50 7.18 -9.45
C ALA A 191 7.87 6.49 -8.22
N GLY A 192 8.67 5.80 -7.41
CA GLY A 192 8.17 5.20 -6.17
C GLY A 192 7.68 6.22 -5.14
N ALA A 193 8.38 7.35 -5.00
CA ALA A 193 7.94 8.45 -4.13
C ALA A 193 6.61 9.06 -4.61
N VAL A 194 6.47 9.28 -5.93
CA VAL A 194 5.21 9.72 -6.54
C VAL A 194 4.10 8.72 -6.26
N THR A 195 4.35 7.43 -6.51
CA THR A 195 3.39 6.35 -6.26
C THR A 195 2.92 6.32 -4.80
N ILE A 196 3.84 6.37 -3.84
CA ILE A 196 3.49 6.37 -2.41
C ILE A 196 2.62 7.59 -2.09
N THR A 197 2.99 8.77 -2.59
CA THR A 197 2.22 10.01 -2.40
C THR A 197 0.82 9.89 -3.00
N CYS A 198 0.70 9.39 -4.23
CA CYS A 198 -0.56 9.15 -4.92
C CYS A 198 -1.44 8.16 -4.15
N LEU A 199 -0.88 7.06 -3.65
CA LEU A 199 -1.61 6.08 -2.84
C LEU A 199 -2.11 6.71 -1.53
N MET A 200 -1.27 7.54 -0.88
CA MET A 200 -1.69 8.26 0.32
C MET A 200 -2.84 9.21 0.04
N VAL A 201 -2.75 10.02 -1.02
CA VAL A 201 -3.81 10.94 -1.44
C VAL A 201 -5.08 10.17 -1.77
N ALA A 202 -4.99 9.08 -2.56
CA ALA A 202 -6.13 8.26 -2.91
C ALA A 202 -6.85 7.76 -1.65
N ASN A 203 -6.12 7.16 -0.71
CA ASN A 203 -6.71 6.65 0.53
C ASN A 203 -7.21 7.75 1.46
N LEU A 204 -6.55 8.90 1.52
CA LEU A 204 -7.02 10.04 2.30
C LEU A 204 -8.36 10.55 1.74
N VAL A 205 -8.48 10.68 0.42
CA VAL A 205 -9.75 11.04 -0.24
C VAL A 205 -10.81 9.95 -0.03
N GLY A 206 -10.43 8.69 -0.22
CA GLY A 206 -11.35 7.54 -0.16
C GLY A 206 -11.83 7.15 1.22
N PHE A 207 -11.08 7.46 2.28
CA PHE A 207 -11.43 7.06 3.64
C PHE A 207 -11.61 8.23 4.59
N VAL A 208 -10.95 9.37 4.36
CA VAL A 208 -10.97 10.51 5.29
C VAL A 208 -11.81 11.68 4.79
N ILE A 209 -11.43 12.26 3.65
CA ILE A 209 -11.90 13.56 3.20
C ILE A 209 -13.17 13.45 2.34
N GLY A 210 -13.31 12.37 1.58
CA GLY A 210 -14.34 12.21 0.55
C GLY A 210 -14.01 12.99 -0.74
N ALA A 211 -14.73 12.68 -1.82
CA ALA A 211 -14.51 13.31 -3.13
C ALA A 211 -14.69 14.84 -3.11
N SER A 212 -15.60 15.35 -2.27
CA SER A 212 -15.89 16.78 -2.14
C SER A 212 -14.74 17.60 -1.56
N GLY A 213 -13.83 16.99 -0.80
CA GLY A 213 -12.69 17.71 -0.22
C GLY A 213 -11.38 17.59 -1.02
N ILE A 214 -11.40 17.04 -2.24
CA ILE A 214 -10.23 17.05 -3.15
C ILE A 214 -9.78 18.48 -3.44
N ASN A 215 -10.73 19.40 -3.68
CA ASN A 215 -10.44 20.80 -3.96
C ASN A 215 -9.79 21.48 -2.75
N TRP A 216 -10.29 21.20 -1.55
CA TRP A 216 -9.70 21.69 -0.29
C TRP A 216 -8.29 21.13 -0.09
N LEU A 217 -8.09 19.82 -0.30
CA LEU A 217 -6.76 19.20 -0.15
C LEU A 217 -5.77 19.85 -1.11
N THR A 218 -6.17 20.02 -2.36
CA THR A 218 -5.36 20.66 -3.39
C THR A 218 -5.02 22.11 -3.02
N SER A 219 -6.00 22.90 -2.58
CA SER A 219 -5.76 24.29 -2.22
C SER A 219 -4.82 24.41 -1.02
N ARG A 220 -5.01 23.59 0.02
CA ARG A 220 -4.20 23.63 1.25
C ARG A 220 -2.75 23.23 1.04
N PHE A 221 -2.49 22.27 0.16
CA PHE A 221 -1.13 21.84 -0.14
C PHE A 221 -0.41 22.71 -1.18
N LEU A 222 -1.16 23.50 -1.97
CA LEU A 222 -0.61 24.49 -2.92
C LEU A 222 -0.40 25.88 -2.31
N GLU A 223 -0.93 26.14 -1.11
CA GLU A 223 -0.62 27.34 -0.33
C GLU A 223 0.87 27.39 0.06
N LYS A 224 1.38 28.59 0.39
CA LYS A 224 2.80 28.82 0.72
C LYS A 224 3.30 27.91 1.86
N ASP A 225 2.43 27.59 2.82
CA ASP A 225 2.77 26.73 3.96
C ASP A 225 2.70 25.23 3.61
N GLY A 226 1.96 24.87 2.55
CA GLY A 226 1.81 23.48 2.09
C GLY A 226 2.97 23.00 1.23
N LEU A 227 3.57 23.88 0.43
CA LEU A 227 4.66 23.51 -0.49
C LEU A 227 5.91 22.94 0.23
N PRO A 228 6.41 23.53 1.34
CA PRO A 228 7.52 22.94 2.09
C PRO A 228 7.19 21.56 2.65
N VAL A 229 5.94 21.35 3.10
CA VAL A 229 5.46 20.06 3.60
C VAL A 229 5.44 19.03 2.48
N LEU A 230 4.88 19.37 1.32
CA LEU A 230 4.91 18.49 0.13
C LEU A 230 6.34 18.11 -0.26
N ALA A 231 7.26 19.09 -0.29
CA ALA A 231 8.65 18.84 -0.62
C ALA A 231 9.31 17.91 0.40
N GLY A 232 9.10 18.15 1.70
CA GLY A 232 9.59 17.29 2.78
C GLY A 232 9.05 15.86 2.71
N MET A 233 7.75 15.71 2.47
CA MET A 233 7.10 14.41 2.25
C MET A 233 7.71 13.68 1.06
N PHE A 234 7.85 14.37 -0.07
CA PHE A 234 8.38 13.79 -1.31
C PHE A 234 9.82 13.33 -1.14
N VAL A 235 10.68 14.16 -0.53
CA VAL A 235 12.07 13.79 -0.23
C VAL A 235 12.12 12.59 0.71
N SER A 236 11.26 12.56 1.73
CA SER A 236 11.19 11.43 2.67
C SER A 236 10.83 10.11 1.98
N PHE A 237 9.83 10.13 1.08
CA PHE A 237 9.44 8.94 0.31
C PHE A 237 10.46 8.54 -0.74
N TYR A 238 11.15 9.51 -1.33
CA TYR A 238 12.27 9.25 -2.24
C TYR A 238 13.41 8.55 -1.52
N VAL A 239 13.85 9.05 -0.35
CA VAL A 239 14.87 8.40 0.48
C VAL A 239 14.41 7.01 0.93
N GLY A 240 13.17 6.89 1.41
CA GLY A 240 12.58 5.61 1.79
C GLY A 240 12.55 4.60 0.65
N THR A 241 12.23 5.04 -0.57
CA THR A 241 12.26 4.19 -1.75
C THR A 241 13.67 3.71 -2.09
N LYS A 242 14.69 4.58 -1.98
CA LYS A 242 16.09 4.17 -2.18
C LYS A 242 16.53 3.14 -1.15
N LEU A 243 16.12 3.32 0.11
CA LEU A 243 16.38 2.33 1.16
C LEU A 243 15.76 0.98 0.81
N MET A 244 14.52 0.95 0.31
CA MET A 244 13.88 -0.29 -0.15
C MET A 244 14.67 -0.97 -1.28
N PHE A 245 15.23 -0.21 -2.23
CA PHE A 245 16.11 -0.77 -3.27
C PHE A 245 17.40 -1.35 -2.69
N HIS A 246 18.06 -0.64 -1.79
CA HIS A 246 19.27 -1.16 -1.13
C HIS A 246 19.01 -2.44 -0.34
N VAL A 247 17.88 -2.52 0.38
CA VAL A 247 17.48 -3.74 1.09
C VAL A 247 17.20 -4.89 0.11
N GLN A 248 16.63 -4.60 -1.06
CA GLN A 248 16.38 -5.62 -2.09
C GLN A 248 17.69 -6.14 -2.72
N ASP A 249 18.61 -5.24 -3.08
CA ASP A 249 19.92 -5.61 -3.63
C ASP A 249 20.72 -6.45 -2.62
N PHE A 250 20.71 -6.05 -1.35
CA PHE A 250 21.38 -6.80 -0.29
C PHE A 250 20.81 -8.22 -0.15
N LYS A 251 19.49 -8.39 -0.21
CA LYS A 251 18.86 -9.71 -0.17
C LYS A 251 19.23 -10.56 -1.39
N GLN A 252 19.32 -9.96 -2.58
CA GLN A 252 19.72 -10.68 -3.79
C GLN A 252 21.18 -11.11 -3.75
N SER A 253 22.07 -10.32 -3.15
CA SER A 253 23.51 -10.66 -3.04
C SER A 253 23.83 -11.83 -2.10
N ARG A 254 22.87 -12.24 -1.25
CA ARG A 254 23.04 -13.37 -0.31
C ARG A 254 22.54 -14.72 -0.84
N HIS A 255 21.89 -14.72 -2.01
CA HIS A 255 21.40 -15.91 -2.70
C HIS A 255 22.26 -16.19 -3.93
#